data_AF-A0A1G3QWP3-F1
#
_entry.id   AF-A0A1G3QWP3-F1
#
_cell.length_a   1.000
_cell.length_b   1.000
_cell.length_c   1.000
_cell.angle_alpha   90.00
_cell.angle_beta   90.00
_cell.angle_gamma   90.00
#
_symmetry.space_group_name_H-M   'P 1'
#
loop_
_entity.id
_entity.type
_entity.pdbx_description
1 polymer ?
#
loop_
_entity_poly.entity_id
_entity_poly.type
_entity_poly.pdbx_seq_one_letter_code
_entity_poly.pdbx_strand_id
1 'polypeptide(L)'
;MNQKKIYALCNTCTIMLVKKAYERAGWFRLVREPLRWGMLVMAKLYRIDPEQYLVRSEQCRGCLRFMKTALKDRSALFNRLNNAVNPLFDRIMERMVTGDEIGEAKRYARESTHPKDGIEVVR
;
A
#
# COMPACT_ATOMS: atom_id res chain seq x y z
N MET A 1 16.66 4.49 26.28
CA MET A 1 15.73 5.29 25.44
C MET A 1 14.82 4.32 24.69
N ASN A 2 13.59 4.13 25.18
CA ASN A 2 12.64 3.18 24.62
C ASN A 2 11.94 3.85 23.42
N GLN A 3 12.52 3.73 22.21
CA GLN A 3 11.87 4.25 21.00
C GLN A 3 10.58 3.44 20.76
N LYS A 4 9.43 4.08 20.98
CA LYS A 4 8.12 3.54 20.61
C LYS A 4 8.12 3.26 19.11
N LYS A 5 8.17 1.98 18.75
CA LYS A 5 8.14 1.50 17.37
C LYS A 5 6.71 1.64 16.83
N ILE A 6 6.46 2.62 15.97
CA ILE A 6 5.14 2.86 15.37
C ILE A 6 4.91 1.86 14.24
N TYR A 7 4.06 0.86 14.48
CA TYR A 7 3.72 -0.13 13.47
C TYR A 7 2.55 0.31 12.62
N ALA A 8 2.74 0.31 11.30
CA ALA A 8 1.70 0.66 10.37
C ALA A 8 0.78 -0.55 10.09
N LEU A 9 -0.50 -0.45 10.47
CA LEU A 9 -1.52 -1.46 10.15
C LEU A 9 -2.05 -1.28 8.73
N CYS A 10 -2.33 -2.40 8.06
CA CYS A 10 -3.14 -2.38 6.84
C CYS A 10 -4.43 -3.19 7.03
N ASN A 11 -5.57 -2.61 6.65
CA ASN A 11 -6.88 -3.29 6.67
C ASN A 11 -7.14 -4.11 5.40
N THR A 12 -6.32 -3.93 4.36
CA THR A 12 -6.47 -4.61 3.07
C THR A 12 -5.10 -4.74 2.41
N CYS A 13 -4.68 -5.97 2.11
CA CYS A 13 -3.33 -6.24 1.62
C CYS A 13 -3.25 -5.91 0.12
N THR A 14 -2.66 -4.74 -0.20
CA THR A 14 -2.45 -4.32 -1.59
C THR A 14 -1.53 -5.27 -2.35
N ILE A 15 -0.60 -5.95 -1.68
CA ILE A 15 0.31 -6.91 -2.32
C ILE A 15 -0.46 -8.12 -2.85
N MET A 16 -1.38 -8.67 -2.05
CA MET A 16 -2.22 -9.79 -2.46
C MET A 16 -3.15 -9.39 -3.62
N LEU A 17 -3.85 -8.26 -3.50
CA LEU A 17 -4.73 -7.75 -4.56
C LEU A 17 -4.00 -7.60 -5.89
N VAL A 18 -2.77 -7.14 -5.82
CA VAL A 18 -1.89 -6.96 -6.97
C VAL A 18 -1.45 -8.28 -7.55
N LYS A 19 -1.10 -9.26 -6.70
CA LYS A 19 -0.70 -10.58 -7.17
C LYS A 19 -1.84 -11.21 -7.96
N LYS A 20 -3.07 -11.12 -7.45
CA LYS A 20 -4.29 -11.55 -8.15
C LYS A 20 -4.54 -10.76 -9.44
N ALA A 21 -4.36 -9.43 -9.41
CA ALA A 21 -4.49 -8.60 -10.60
C ALA A 21 -3.44 -8.95 -11.68
N TYR A 22 -2.20 -9.28 -11.30
CA TYR A 22 -1.17 -9.74 -12.22
C TYR A 22 -1.45 -11.14 -12.79
N GLU A 23 -2.00 -12.05 -11.98
CA GLU A 23 -2.43 -13.38 -12.44
C GLU A 23 -3.54 -13.28 -13.50
N ARG A 24 -4.48 -12.33 -13.36
CA ARG A 24 -5.56 -12.12 -14.33
C ARG A 24 -5.17 -11.28 -15.55
N ALA A 25 -4.34 -10.26 -15.35
CA ALA A 25 -4.09 -9.24 -16.36
C ALA A 25 -2.63 -8.77 -16.30
N GLY A 26 -1.76 -9.44 -17.05
CA GLY A 26 -0.35 -9.05 -17.17
C GLY A 26 -0.14 -7.61 -17.65
N TRP A 27 -1.06 -7.07 -18.46
CA TRP A 27 -1.04 -5.68 -18.91
C TRP A 27 -1.20 -4.65 -17.77
N PHE A 28 -1.78 -5.04 -16.63
CA PHE A 28 -1.88 -4.18 -15.44
C PHE A 28 -0.51 -3.74 -14.92
N ARG A 29 0.54 -4.52 -15.21
CA ARG A 29 1.93 -4.16 -14.90
C ARG A 29 2.34 -2.86 -15.59
N LEU A 30 1.89 -2.62 -16.82
CA LEU A 30 2.18 -1.38 -17.57
C LEU A 30 1.49 -0.15 -16.97
N VAL A 31 0.37 -0.32 -16.28
CA VAL A 31 -0.29 0.78 -15.57
C VAL A 31 0.37 1.01 -14.21
N ARG A 32 0.66 -0.08 -13.50
CA ARG A 32 1.11 -0.04 -12.11
C ARG A 32 2.59 0.31 -11.95
N GLU A 33 3.47 -0.12 -12.85
CA GLU A 33 4.89 0.20 -12.74
C GLU A 33 5.18 1.69 -12.90
N PRO A 34 4.60 2.43 -13.86
CA PRO A 34 4.72 3.89 -13.92
C PRO A 34 4.20 4.59 -12.67
N LEU A 35 3.06 4.14 -12.13
CA LEU A 35 2.51 4.64 -10.86
C LEU A 35 3.46 4.42 -9.68
N ARG A 36 4.05 3.22 -9.58
CA ARG A 36 5.10 2.90 -8.60
C ARG A 36 6.31 3.79 -8.76
N TRP A 37 6.77 3.97 -9.99
CA TRP A 37 7.94 4.80 -10.27
C TRP A 37 7.69 6.26 -9.91
N GLY A 38 6.52 6.81 -10.25
CA GLY A 38 6.09 8.15 -9.83
C GLY A 38 6.06 8.32 -8.32
N MET A 39 5.55 7.33 -7.57
CA MET A 39 5.59 7.33 -6.11
C MET A 39 7.03 7.29 -5.58
N LEU A 40 7.92 6.48 -6.15
CA LEU A 40 9.33 6.40 -5.74
C LEU A 40 10.07 7.72 -6.00
N VAL A 41 9.85 8.33 -7.16
CA VAL A 41 10.45 9.64 -7.52
C VAL A 41 9.97 10.71 -6.55
N MET A 42 8.66 10.78 -6.29
CA MET A 42 8.13 11.73 -5.30
C MET A 42 8.64 11.44 -3.90
N ALA A 43 8.69 10.18 -3.47
CA ALA A 43 9.22 9.82 -2.16
C ALA A 43 10.68 10.29 -2.02
N LYS A 44 11.49 10.12 -3.07
CA LYS A 44 12.87 10.63 -3.11
C LYS A 44 12.92 12.16 -3.06
N LEU A 45 12.06 12.86 -3.80
CA LEU A 45 11.98 14.33 -3.78
C LEU A 45 11.58 14.89 -2.42
N TYR A 46 10.64 14.23 -1.73
CA TYR A 46 10.15 14.64 -0.40
C TYR A 46 10.97 14.03 0.76
N ARG A 47 12.07 13.32 0.46
CA ARG A 47 12.90 12.58 1.44
C ARG A 47 12.08 11.68 2.37
N ILE A 48 11.07 11.01 1.81
CA ILE A 48 10.26 10.02 2.52
C ILE A 48 10.97 8.68 2.40
N ASP A 49 11.36 8.13 3.54
CA ASP A 49 12.03 6.83 3.61
C ASP A 49 11.00 5.73 3.92
N PRO A 50 10.64 4.90 2.93
CA PRO A 50 9.71 3.79 3.14
C PRO A 50 10.29 2.67 4.01
N GLU A 51 11.61 2.62 4.22
CA GLU A 51 12.26 1.62 5.08
C GLU A 51 12.21 1.99 6.56
N GLN A 52 11.99 3.27 6.87
CA GLN A 52 11.78 3.73 8.26
C GLN A 52 10.43 3.30 8.83
N TYR A 53 9.50 2.84 7.99
CA TYR A 53 8.24 2.27 8.47
C TYR A 53 8.49 0.91 9.10
N LEU A 54 8.24 0.84 10.41
CA LEU A 54 8.27 -0.41 11.15
C LEU A 54 7.08 -1.25 10.75
N VAL A 55 7.35 -2.22 9.88
CA VAL A 55 6.39 -3.19 9.38
C VAL A 55 6.47 -4.46 10.21
N ARG A 56 5.32 -5.11 10.41
CA ARG A 56 5.25 -6.34 11.22
C ARG A 56 5.70 -7.60 10.47
N SER A 57 5.63 -7.59 9.15
CA SER A 57 6.16 -8.65 8.29
C SER A 57 7.15 -8.07 7.29
N GLU A 58 8.20 -8.82 6.95
CA GLU A 58 9.15 -8.40 5.91
C GLU A 58 8.48 -8.20 4.55
N GLN A 59 7.40 -8.96 4.30
CA GLN A 59 6.57 -8.84 3.11
C GLN A 59 5.90 -7.46 3.01
N CYS A 60 5.65 -6.79 4.14
CA CYS A 60 5.10 -5.45 4.19
C CYS A 60 6.18 -4.35 4.07
N ARG A 61 7.47 -4.68 4.14
CA ARG A 61 8.56 -3.69 4.04
C ARG A 61 8.54 -3.06 2.65
N GLY A 62 8.60 -1.73 2.60
CA GLY A 62 8.51 -1.00 1.33
C GLY A 62 7.14 -1.13 0.62
N CYS A 63 6.08 -1.54 1.33
CA CYS A 63 4.75 -1.63 0.73
C CYS A 63 4.32 -0.26 0.18
N LEU A 64 3.87 -0.26 -1.08
CA LEU A 64 3.37 0.93 -1.77
C LEU A 64 2.28 1.67 -0.99
N ARG A 65 1.49 0.96 -0.17
CA ARG A 65 0.40 1.56 0.60
C ARG A 65 0.93 2.53 1.65
N PHE A 66 2.00 2.18 2.36
CA PHE A 66 2.60 3.07 3.37
C PHE A 66 3.28 4.27 2.70
N MET A 67 3.98 4.04 1.59
CA MET A 67 4.57 5.11 0.79
C MET A 67 3.50 6.08 0.25
N LYS A 68 2.37 5.56 -0.23
CA LYS A 68 1.22 6.36 -0.65
C LYS A 68 0.69 7.20 0.51
N THR A 69 0.46 6.61 1.69
CA THR A 69 0.00 7.38 2.87
C THR A 69 0.98 8.49 3.24
N ALA A 70 2.28 8.17 3.33
CA ALA A 70 3.33 9.13 3.61
C ALA A 70 3.35 10.31 2.62
N LEU A 71 3.16 10.00 1.32
CA LEU A 71 3.09 10.98 0.26
C LEU A 71 1.83 11.84 0.34
N LYS A 72 0.68 11.27 0.71
CA LYS A 72 -0.56 12.02 0.91
C LYS A 72 -0.45 13.02 2.07
N ASP A 73 0.28 12.66 3.13
CA ASP A 73 0.49 13.53 4.29
C ASP A 73 1.47 14.67 3.98
N ARG A 74 2.49 14.40 3.16
CA ARG A 74 3.56 15.37 2.83
C ARG A 74 3.28 16.23 1.60
N SER A 75 2.45 15.77 0.65
CA SER A 75 2.30 16.41 -0.66
C SER A 75 0.84 16.58 -1.09
N ALA A 76 0.40 17.84 -1.11
CA ALA A 76 -0.89 18.23 -1.70
C ALA A 76 -0.92 17.96 -3.23
N LEU A 77 0.23 18.06 -3.91
CA LEU A 77 0.36 17.74 -5.33
C LEU A 77 0.10 16.25 -5.57
N PHE A 78 0.68 15.39 -4.73
CA PHE A 78 0.42 13.95 -4.77
C PHE A 78 -1.07 13.66 -4.52
N ASN A 79 -1.73 14.36 -3.60
CA ASN A 79 -3.17 14.21 -3.39
C ASN A 79 -3.98 14.55 -4.64
N ARG A 80 -3.68 15.67 -5.32
CA ARG A 80 -4.39 16.06 -6.56
C ARG A 80 -4.19 15.04 -7.68
N LEU A 81 -2.96 14.62 -7.92
CA LEU A 81 -2.64 13.60 -8.93
C LEU A 81 -3.28 12.26 -8.59
N ASN A 82 -3.18 11.84 -7.33
CA ASN A 82 -3.80 10.60 -6.88
C ASN A 82 -5.31 10.65 -7.04
N ASN A 83 -5.97 11.77 -6.71
CA ASN A 83 -7.43 11.90 -6.87
C ASN A 83 -7.87 11.92 -8.34
N ALA A 84 -7.04 12.40 -9.26
CA ALA A 84 -7.33 12.32 -10.69
C ALA A 84 -7.19 10.88 -11.22
N VAL A 85 -6.22 10.11 -10.72
CA VAL A 85 -5.94 8.74 -11.18
C VAL A 85 -6.79 7.69 -10.48
N ASN A 86 -7.21 7.93 -9.22
CA ASN A 86 -7.98 6.97 -8.42
C ASN A 86 -9.24 6.47 -9.14
N PRO A 87 -10.12 7.32 -9.73
CA PRO A 87 -11.35 6.86 -10.38
C PRO A 87 -11.11 5.92 -11.57
N LEU A 88 -10.02 6.13 -12.30
CA LEU A 88 -9.63 5.27 -13.41
C LEU A 88 -9.10 3.93 -12.88
N PHE A 89 -8.22 4.01 -11.88
CA PHE A 89 -7.64 2.83 -11.26
C PHE A 89 -8.69 1.97 -10.56
N ASP A 90 -9.63 2.58 -9.85
CA ASP A 90 -10.72 1.91 -9.14
C ASP A 90 -11.63 1.19 -10.14
N ARG A 91 -12.00 1.83 -11.27
CA ARG A 91 -12.75 1.16 -12.35
C ARG A 91 -12.01 -0.03 -12.97
N ILE A 92 -10.69 0.09 -13.15
CA ILE A 92 -9.85 -1.00 -13.66
C ILE A 92 -9.81 -2.14 -12.63
N MET A 93 -9.63 -1.82 -11.36
CA MET A 93 -9.60 -2.79 -10.26
C MET A 93 -10.94 -3.49 -10.06
N GLU A 94 -12.08 -2.79 -10.11
CA GLU A 94 -13.43 -3.36 -10.00
C GLU A 94 -13.72 -4.36 -11.12
N ARG A 95 -13.17 -4.14 -12.32
CA ARG A 95 -13.30 -5.09 -13.43
C ARG A 95 -12.38 -6.30 -13.29
N MET A 96 -11.24 -6.14 -12.62
CA MET A 96 -10.24 -7.21 -12.52
C MET A 96 -10.40 -8.04 -11.26
N VAL A 97 -10.78 -7.43 -10.13
CA VAL A 97 -10.81 -8.05 -8.81
C VAL A 97 -12.24 -8.12 -8.29
N THR A 98 -12.71 -9.33 -7.99
CA THR A 98 -14.07 -9.54 -7.46
C THR A 98 -14.17 -9.14 -5.99
N GLY A 99 -15.39 -8.91 -5.51
CA GLY A 99 -15.65 -8.65 -4.09
C GLY A 99 -15.08 -9.74 -3.16
N ASP A 100 -15.10 -10.99 -3.62
CA ASP A 100 -14.55 -12.13 -2.88
C ASP A 100 -13.04 -12.05 -2.71
N GLU A 101 -12.31 -11.66 -3.76
CA GLU A 101 -10.85 -11.46 -3.72
C GLU A 101 -10.45 -10.27 -2.84
N ILE A 102 -11.30 -9.24 -2.76
CA ILE A 102 -11.14 -8.15 -1.78
C ILE A 102 -11.35 -8.69 -0.36
N GLY A 103 -12.32 -9.59 -0.17
CA GLY A 103 -12.54 -10.32 1.09
C GLY A 103 -11.33 -11.13 1.52
N GLU A 104 -10.73 -11.90 0.61
CA GLU A 104 -9.49 -12.64 0.84
C GLU A 104 -8.33 -11.71 1.22
N ALA A 105 -8.16 -10.59 0.50
CA ALA A 105 -7.10 -9.62 0.80
C ALA A 105 -7.30 -8.91 2.15
N LYS A 106 -8.54 -8.72 2.60
CA LYS A 106 -8.86 -8.22 3.94
C LYS A 106 -8.55 -9.27 5.01
N ARG A 107 -8.94 -10.52 4.79
CA ARG A 107 -8.61 -11.64 5.70
C ARG A 107 -7.10 -11.81 5.84
N TYR A 108 -6.39 -11.87 4.72
CA TYR A 108 -4.93 -11.99 4.72
C TYR A 108 -4.24 -10.81 5.39
N ALA A 109 -4.75 -9.58 5.21
CA ALA A 109 -4.21 -8.43 5.93
C ALA A 109 -4.37 -8.58 7.44
N ARG A 110 -5.54 -9.03 7.92
CA ARG A 110 -5.77 -9.30 9.35
C ARG A 110 -4.86 -10.41 9.86
N GLU A 111 -4.81 -11.53 9.15
CA GLU A 111 -3.96 -12.69 9.44
C GLU A 111 -2.48 -12.30 9.52
N SER A 112 -2.02 -11.46 8.59
CA SER A 112 -0.62 -10.99 8.51
C SER A 112 -0.29 -9.82 9.44
N THR A 113 -1.29 -9.21 10.11
CA THR A 113 -1.11 -8.11 11.06
C THR A 113 -1.37 -8.48 12.51
N HIS A 114 -1.77 -9.73 12.81
CA HIS A 114 -2.03 -10.15 14.18
C HIS A 114 -0.78 -9.98 15.08
N PRO A 115 -0.95 -9.45 16.30
CA PRO A 115 0.17 -9.20 17.21
C PRO A 115 0.78 -10.51 17.71
N LYS A 116 2.12 -10.54 17.81
CA LYS A 116 2.74 -11.19 18.98
C LYS A 116 2.67 -10.18 20.12
N ASP A 117 2.26 -10.62 21.30
CA ASP A 117 1.79 -9.78 22.41
C ASP A 117 2.72 -8.60 22.79
N GLY A 118 2.12 -7.46 23.16
CA GLY A 118 2.81 -6.35 23.85
C GLY A 118 3.09 -5.06 23.06
N ILE A 119 2.42 -4.78 21.94
CA ILE A 119 2.80 -3.67 21.03
C ILE A 119 1.64 -2.68 20.78
N GLU A 120 1.89 -1.39 21.03
CA GLU A 120 0.99 -0.25 20.76
C GLU A 120 0.84 -0.02 19.25
N VAL A 121 -0.40 0.12 18.79
CA VAL A 121 -0.74 0.18 17.36
C VAL A 121 -1.38 1.51 17.02
N VAL A 122 -0.79 2.26 16.08
CA VAL A 122 -1.37 3.51 15.60
C VAL A 122 -2.21 3.19 14.35
N ARG A 123 -3.51 3.47 14.44
CA ARG A 123 -4.51 3.27 13.36
C ARG A 123 -4.44 4.37 12.32
#